data_AF-A0A1C4V2H6-F1
#
_entry.id   AF-A0A1C4V2H6-F1
#
_cell.length_a   1.000
_cell.length_b   1.000
_cell.length_c   1.000
_cell.angle_alpha   90.00
_cell.angle_beta   90.00
_cell.angle_gamma   90.00
#
_symmetry.space_group_name_H-M   'P 1'
#
loop_
_entity.id
_entity.type
_entity.pdbx_description
1 polymer ?
#
loop_
_entity_poly.entity_id
_entity_poly.type
_entity_poly.pdbx_seq_one_letter_code
_entity_poly.pdbx_strand_id
1 'polypeptide(L)'
;MTTVDTTNGLPALGRLDSVEVRDVWKHEAHTFTPWLLANAEVLGDVLGMELALSAAEHPVGGFSLDLIGIDEATNETVIIENQLERTDHNHLGQLLTYAGGTDPVNVVWIATSFREEHRAALDWLNTRTDENTRFFGIEISAVRIGQSVPAPLMRLVVQPNDWGKRVRASTHDAATSGRNQAYQSFWTMFLAAIQQRQLQWTTSSKGYPQNWYSLPSGMSGVSYACTFGRAGLSSEIFFQHPDPAVNDARFAAAQSKLEPVYPATLSFEPLTGRKGCRIAEYREGDIGNTDGWGDYVEWFIAAQLRLRQAVAAAGGLPSLIS
;
A
#
# COMPACT_ATOMS: atom_id res chain seq x y z
N MET A 1 -26.33 -15.42 -3.06
CA MET A 1 -27.21 -16.53 -2.63
C MET A 1 -26.42 -17.82 -2.78
N THR A 2 -25.83 -18.31 -1.69
CA THR A 2 -25.04 -19.54 -1.69
C THR A 2 -26.02 -20.72 -1.77
N THR A 3 -26.17 -21.33 -2.94
CA THR A 3 -26.98 -22.52 -3.11
C THR A 3 -26.23 -23.70 -2.46
N VAL A 4 -26.56 -24.00 -1.21
CA VAL A 4 -26.15 -25.24 -0.56
C VAL A 4 -27.07 -26.34 -1.10
N ASP A 5 -26.49 -27.43 -1.61
CA ASP A 5 -27.26 -28.58 -2.07
C ASP A 5 -27.96 -29.23 -0.86
N THR A 6 -29.29 -29.22 -0.89
CA THR A 6 -30.15 -29.64 0.24
C THR A 6 -30.11 -31.13 0.55
N THR A 7 -29.29 -31.91 -0.17
CA THR A 7 -29.21 -33.37 0.01
C THR A 7 -28.01 -33.83 0.87
N ASN A 8 -26.95 -33.04 1.05
CA ASN A 8 -25.75 -33.46 1.81
C ASN A 8 -25.05 -32.36 2.64
N GLY A 9 -25.57 -31.13 2.69
CA GLY A 9 -25.00 -30.05 3.52
C GLY A 9 -23.62 -29.54 3.06
N LEU A 10 -23.16 -29.95 1.88
CA LEU A 10 -21.92 -29.47 1.26
C LEU A 10 -22.21 -28.26 0.36
N PRO A 11 -21.30 -27.28 0.27
CA PRO A 11 -21.47 -26.13 -0.62
C PRO A 11 -21.43 -26.59 -2.09
N ALA A 12 -22.37 -26.10 -2.91
CA ALA A 12 -22.32 -26.33 -4.35
C ALA A 12 -21.26 -25.41 -4.97
N LEU A 13 -20.27 -25.99 -5.63
CA LEU A 13 -19.20 -25.26 -6.32
C LEU A 13 -19.35 -25.45 -7.83
N GLY A 14 -19.35 -24.34 -8.57
CA GLY A 14 -19.32 -24.37 -10.02
C GLY A 14 -17.96 -24.84 -10.55
N ARG A 15 -17.96 -25.49 -11.71
CA ARG A 15 -16.72 -25.83 -12.42
C ARG A 15 -16.33 -24.69 -13.35
N LEU A 16 -15.04 -24.50 -13.49
CA LEU A 16 -14.47 -23.58 -14.48
C LEU A 16 -14.42 -24.31 -15.83
N ASP A 17 -15.14 -23.80 -16.81
CA ASP A 17 -15.16 -24.33 -18.17
C ASP A 17 -14.33 -23.43 -19.09
N SER A 18 -13.52 -24.04 -19.94
CA SER A 18 -12.78 -23.32 -20.98
C SER A 18 -13.72 -22.90 -22.12
N VAL A 19 -13.51 -21.70 -22.64
CA VAL A 19 -14.18 -21.15 -23.81
C VAL A 19 -13.11 -20.87 -24.86
N GLU A 20 -13.41 -21.15 -26.14
CA GLU A 20 -12.50 -20.81 -27.22
C GLU A 20 -12.29 -19.30 -27.28
N VAL A 21 -11.03 -18.86 -27.25
CA VAL A 21 -10.68 -17.44 -27.17
C VAL A 21 -11.26 -16.65 -28.35
N ARG A 22 -11.35 -17.29 -29.54
CA ARG A 22 -11.94 -16.70 -30.75
C ARG A 22 -13.46 -16.58 -30.72
N ASP A 23 -14.15 -17.30 -29.84
CA ASP A 23 -15.60 -17.11 -29.63
C ASP A 23 -15.88 -15.81 -28.86
N VAL A 24 -14.93 -15.36 -28.04
CA VAL A 24 -14.99 -14.10 -27.29
C VAL A 24 -14.44 -12.95 -28.12
N TRP A 25 -13.21 -13.10 -28.61
CA TRP A 25 -12.53 -12.10 -29.45
C TRP A 25 -12.29 -12.68 -30.85
N LYS A 26 -13.23 -12.42 -31.75
CA LYS A 26 -13.20 -12.96 -33.13
C LYS A 26 -11.92 -12.59 -33.89
N HIS A 27 -11.42 -11.38 -33.67
CA HIS A 27 -10.24 -10.84 -34.34
C HIS A 27 -9.34 -10.09 -33.35
N GLU A 28 -8.03 -10.26 -33.51
CA GLU A 28 -7.03 -9.61 -32.67
C GLU A 28 -7.11 -8.09 -32.77
N ALA A 29 -6.81 -7.52 -33.94
CA ALA A 29 -6.83 -6.08 -34.19
C ALA A 29 -8.20 -5.41 -33.96
N HIS A 30 -9.31 -6.10 -34.29
CA HIS A 30 -10.64 -5.48 -34.28
C HIS A 30 -11.46 -5.74 -33.02
N THR A 31 -11.11 -6.74 -32.20
CA THR A 31 -11.89 -7.07 -31.00
C THR A 31 -11.04 -7.23 -29.76
N PHE A 32 -9.87 -7.86 -29.83
CA PHE A 32 -9.04 -8.05 -28.63
C PHE A 32 -8.25 -6.79 -28.29
N THR A 33 -7.52 -6.22 -29.25
CA THR A 33 -6.73 -5.00 -29.04
C THR A 33 -7.59 -3.83 -28.53
N PRO A 34 -8.78 -3.52 -29.11
CA PRO A 34 -9.65 -2.46 -28.58
C PRO A 34 -10.25 -2.80 -27.22
N TRP A 35 -10.54 -4.07 -26.96
CA TRP A 35 -11.02 -4.51 -25.65
C TRP A 35 -9.94 -4.31 -24.59
N LEU A 36 -8.70 -4.73 -24.86
CA LEU A 36 -7.59 -4.59 -23.93
C LEU A 36 -7.25 -3.12 -23.69
N LEU A 37 -7.28 -2.28 -24.73
CA LEU A 37 -7.13 -0.82 -24.59
C LEU A 37 -8.15 -0.22 -23.60
N ALA A 38 -9.40 -0.69 -23.65
CA ALA A 38 -10.48 -0.20 -22.79
C ALA A 38 -10.54 -0.87 -21.40
N ASN A 39 -9.78 -1.95 -21.18
CA ASN A 39 -9.79 -2.75 -19.94
C ASN A 39 -8.34 -3.04 -19.48
N ALA A 40 -7.50 -2.00 -19.51
CA ALA A 40 -6.07 -2.11 -19.20
C ALA A 40 -5.80 -2.66 -17.79
N GLU A 41 -6.73 -2.44 -16.86
CA GLU A 41 -6.69 -2.94 -15.49
C GLU A 41 -6.59 -4.46 -15.41
N VAL A 42 -7.18 -5.19 -16.37
CA VAL A 42 -7.12 -6.67 -16.38
C VAL A 42 -5.69 -7.16 -16.54
N LEU A 43 -4.91 -6.48 -17.38
CA LEU A 43 -3.48 -6.76 -17.56
C LEU A 43 -2.65 -6.16 -16.42
N GLY A 44 -3.01 -4.95 -15.97
CA GLY A 44 -2.37 -4.26 -14.84
C GLY A 44 -2.36 -5.10 -13.57
N ASP A 45 -3.49 -5.74 -13.24
CA ASP A 45 -3.63 -6.64 -12.08
C ASP A 45 -2.68 -7.84 -12.16
N VAL A 46 -2.47 -8.39 -13.36
CA VAL A 46 -1.59 -9.55 -13.59
C VAL A 46 -0.12 -9.16 -13.48
N LEU A 47 0.23 -7.96 -13.97
CA LEU A 47 1.59 -7.45 -13.94
C LEU A 47 1.93 -6.78 -12.61
N GLY A 48 0.94 -6.35 -11.82
CA GLY A 48 1.13 -5.49 -10.65
C GLY A 48 1.55 -4.06 -11.04
N MET A 49 0.95 -3.51 -12.10
CA MET A 49 1.20 -2.17 -12.65
C MET A 49 -0.11 -1.37 -12.77
N GLU A 50 -0.04 -0.04 -12.68
CA GLU A 50 -1.19 0.85 -12.94
C GLU A 50 -1.15 1.29 -14.41
N LEU A 51 -1.71 0.49 -15.31
CA LEU A 51 -1.56 0.71 -16.75
C LEU A 51 -2.52 1.78 -17.29
N ALA A 52 -1.96 2.82 -17.91
CA ALA A 52 -2.67 3.74 -18.77
C ALA A 52 -2.23 3.55 -20.23
N LEU A 53 -3.05 2.82 -21.00
CA LEU A 53 -2.81 2.58 -22.42
C LEU A 53 -3.31 3.77 -23.26
N SER A 54 -2.42 4.34 -24.06
CA SER A 54 -2.63 5.64 -24.72
C SER A 54 -3.02 5.52 -26.19
N ALA A 55 -2.60 4.44 -26.86
CA ALA A 55 -2.90 4.21 -28.27
C ALA A 55 -2.94 2.71 -28.61
N ALA A 56 -3.80 2.38 -29.57
CA ALA A 56 -3.74 1.14 -30.32
C ALA A 56 -3.16 1.40 -31.71
N GLU A 57 -2.59 0.36 -32.32
CA GLU A 57 -2.02 0.40 -33.68
C GLU A 57 -0.95 1.53 -33.85
N HIS A 58 -0.11 1.73 -32.83
CA HIS A 58 0.89 2.79 -32.81
C HIS A 58 1.94 2.58 -33.92
N PRO A 59 2.17 3.56 -34.82
CA PRO A 59 3.08 3.39 -35.95
C PRO A 59 4.54 3.33 -35.48
N VAL A 60 5.27 2.31 -35.92
CA VAL A 60 6.71 2.16 -35.73
C VAL A 60 7.36 1.93 -37.10
N GLY A 61 7.79 3.02 -37.74
CA GLY A 61 8.27 2.97 -39.13
C GLY A 61 7.16 2.53 -40.08
N GLY A 62 7.37 1.40 -40.78
CA GLY A 62 6.38 0.80 -41.70
C GLY A 62 5.45 -0.22 -41.06
N PHE A 63 5.55 -0.43 -39.75
CA PHE A 63 4.79 -1.41 -38.99
C PHE A 63 3.91 -0.74 -37.93
N SER A 64 3.06 -1.52 -37.26
CA SER A 64 2.12 -1.02 -36.26
C SER A 64 2.18 -1.92 -35.02
N LEU A 65 2.52 -1.32 -33.89
CA LEU A 65 2.52 -1.95 -32.57
C LEU A 65 1.09 -1.98 -32.03
N ASP A 66 0.66 -3.12 -31.49
CA ASP A 66 -0.73 -3.27 -31.06
C ASP A 66 -1.15 -2.25 -30.00
N LEU A 67 -0.39 -2.11 -28.90
CA LEU A 67 -0.68 -1.14 -27.85
C LEU A 67 0.60 -0.52 -27.29
N ILE A 68 0.49 0.76 -26.92
CA ILE A 68 1.50 1.49 -26.15
C ILE A 68 0.82 2.27 -25.02
N GLY A 69 1.55 2.45 -23.92
CA GLY A 69 1.07 3.17 -22.75
C GLY A 69 2.17 3.42 -21.74
N ILE A 70 1.75 3.70 -20.51
CA ILE A 70 2.63 3.85 -19.35
C ILE A 70 2.11 3.08 -18.14
N ASP A 71 3.00 2.73 -17.22
CA ASP A 71 2.64 2.49 -15.83
C ASP A 71 2.58 3.83 -15.09
N GLU A 72 1.39 4.26 -14.67
CA GLU A 72 1.16 5.57 -14.04
C GLU A 72 1.93 5.74 -12.73
N ALA A 73 2.18 4.63 -12.01
CA ALA A 73 2.91 4.66 -10.75
C ALA A 73 4.39 5.02 -10.92
N THR A 74 5.01 4.62 -12.04
CA THR A 74 6.45 4.78 -12.30
C THR A 74 6.76 5.70 -13.48
N ASN A 75 5.74 6.04 -14.28
CA ASN A 75 5.84 6.73 -15.56
C ASN A 75 6.75 6.01 -16.57
N GLU A 76 6.87 4.68 -16.44
CA GLU A 76 7.64 3.82 -17.34
C GLU A 76 6.81 3.43 -18.58
N THR A 77 7.41 3.50 -19.77
CA THR A 77 6.75 3.12 -21.02
C THR A 77 6.46 1.61 -21.06
N VAL A 78 5.26 1.26 -21.51
CA VAL A 78 4.81 -0.12 -21.71
C VAL A 78 4.40 -0.30 -23.18
N ILE A 79 4.87 -1.37 -23.80
CA ILE A 79 4.38 -1.83 -25.11
C ILE A 79 3.79 -3.23 -24.98
N ILE A 80 2.77 -3.52 -25.79
CA ILE A 80 2.10 -4.82 -25.79
C ILE A 80 1.95 -5.30 -27.23
N GLU A 81 2.38 -6.53 -27.48
CA GLU A 81 2.09 -7.30 -28.70
C GLU A 81 1.07 -8.40 -28.36
N ASN A 82 -0.04 -8.45 -29.09
CA ASN A 82 -1.08 -9.45 -28.91
C ASN A 82 -0.95 -10.56 -29.95
N GLN A 83 -1.28 -11.79 -29.55
CA GLN A 83 -1.34 -12.93 -30.45
C GLN A 83 -2.44 -13.91 -29.99
N LEU A 84 -3.61 -13.92 -30.62
CA LEU A 84 -4.70 -14.87 -30.29
C LEU A 84 -4.45 -16.30 -30.81
N GLU A 85 -3.18 -16.69 -30.91
CA GLU A 85 -2.72 -18.00 -31.34
C GLU A 85 -1.51 -18.43 -30.49
N ARG A 86 -0.94 -19.60 -30.80
CA ARG A 86 0.31 -20.04 -30.18
C ARG A 86 1.47 -19.21 -30.74
N THR A 87 2.34 -18.73 -29.85
CA THR A 87 3.50 -17.91 -30.22
C THR A 87 4.30 -18.43 -31.42
N ASP A 88 4.74 -17.52 -32.28
CA ASP A 88 5.57 -17.78 -33.45
C ASP A 88 6.78 -16.81 -33.55
N HIS A 89 7.69 -17.09 -34.49
CA HIS A 89 8.88 -16.26 -34.69
C HIS A 89 8.58 -14.88 -35.30
N ASN A 90 7.44 -14.72 -35.99
CA ASN A 90 7.08 -13.45 -36.61
C ASN A 90 6.75 -12.42 -35.53
N HIS A 91 5.89 -12.79 -34.58
CA HIS A 91 5.51 -11.93 -33.46
C HIS A 91 6.68 -11.68 -32.51
N LEU A 92 7.56 -12.67 -32.28
CA LEU A 92 8.80 -12.42 -31.53
C LEU A 92 9.69 -11.39 -32.22
N GLY A 93 9.83 -11.47 -33.55
CA GLY A 93 10.59 -10.48 -34.33
C GLY A 93 9.96 -9.09 -34.28
N GLN A 94 8.63 -9.00 -34.39
CA GLN A 94 7.86 -7.77 -34.25
C GLN A 94 8.07 -7.14 -32.88
N LEU A 95 7.86 -7.90 -31.80
CA LEU A 95 8.06 -7.47 -30.42
C LEU A 95 9.45 -6.83 -30.21
N LEU A 96 10.52 -7.48 -30.69
CA LEU A 96 11.88 -6.96 -30.59
C LEU A 96 12.11 -5.72 -31.45
N THR A 97 11.52 -5.67 -32.65
CA THR A 97 11.60 -4.52 -33.55
C THR A 97 10.91 -3.30 -32.93
N TYR A 98 9.74 -3.51 -32.32
CA TYR A 98 8.98 -2.46 -31.65
C TYR A 98 9.70 -1.96 -30.40
N ALA A 99 10.27 -2.87 -29.60
CA ALA A 99 11.12 -2.48 -28.47
C ALA A 99 12.29 -1.60 -28.94
N GLY A 100 13.01 -1.99 -30.00
CA GLY A 100 14.10 -1.17 -30.55
C GLY A 100 13.66 0.18 -31.14
N GLY A 101 12.41 0.31 -31.58
CA GLY A 101 11.86 1.54 -32.16
C GLY A 101 11.20 2.49 -31.16
N THR A 102 10.85 2.02 -29.97
CA THR A 102 10.10 2.79 -28.96
C THR A 102 10.80 2.94 -27.61
N ASP A 103 11.94 2.25 -27.42
CA ASP A 103 12.73 2.24 -26.18
C ASP A 103 11.90 2.05 -24.89
N PRO A 104 11.04 1.02 -24.83
CA PRO A 104 10.15 0.82 -23.69
C PRO A 104 10.86 0.17 -22.52
N VAL A 105 10.37 0.44 -21.31
CA VAL A 105 10.86 -0.24 -20.10
C VAL A 105 10.19 -1.59 -19.93
N ASN A 106 8.90 -1.70 -20.23
CA ASN A 106 8.12 -2.91 -20.07
C ASN A 106 7.59 -3.40 -21.44
N VAL A 107 8.00 -4.59 -21.83
CA VAL A 107 7.66 -5.22 -23.12
C VAL A 107 6.81 -6.45 -22.84
N VAL A 108 5.55 -6.43 -23.26
CA VAL A 108 4.58 -7.49 -22.94
C VAL A 108 4.19 -8.23 -24.22
N TRP A 109 4.27 -9.55 -24.20
CA TRP A 109 3.72 -10.41 -25.26
C TRP A 109 2.58 -11.25 -24.70
N ILE A 110 1.39 -11.09 -25.27
CA ILE A 110 0.19 -11.83 -24.88
C ILE A 110 -0.11 -12.87 -25.95
N ALA A 111 -0.19 -14.14 -25.57
CA ALA A 111 -0.50 -15.23 -26.50
C ALA A 111 -1.50 -16.23 -25.91
N THR A 112 -2.14 -17.09 -26.70
CA THR A 112 -2.97 -18.18 -26.12
C THR A 112 -2.11 -19.28 -25.49
N SER A 113 -0.88 -19.47 -26.00
CA SER A 113 0.11 -20.38 -25.43
C SER A 113 1.52 -20.02 -25.88
N PHE A 114 2.49 -20.19 -24.99
CA PHE A 114 3.90 -20.00 -25.28
C PHE A 114 4.58 -21.31 -25.73
N ARG A 115 5.43 -21.22 -26.76
CA ARG A 115 6.43 -22.25 -27.04
C ARG A 115 7.52 -22.15 -25.98
N GLU A 116 8.09 -23.29 -25.60
CA GLU A 116 9.15 -23.33 -24.60
C GLU A 116 10.37 -22.53 -25.08
N GLU A 117 10.65 -22.56 -26.37
CA GLU A 117 11.74 -21.81 -26.99
C GLU A 117 11.53 -20.28 -26.90
N HIS A 118 10.29 -19.81 -27.04
CA HIS A 118 9.97 -18.39 -26.91
C HIS A 118 9.98 -17.94 -25.45
N ARG A 119 9.49 -18.79 -24.54
CA ARG A 119 9.65 -18.57 -23.10
C ARG A 119 11.12 -18.43 -22.74
N ALA A 120 11.94 -19.39 -23.15
CA ALA A 120 13.39 -19.38 -22.91
C ALA A 120 14.08 -18.16 -23.53
N ALA A 121 13.63 -17.69 -24.70
CA ALA A 121 14.15 -16.48 -25.33
C ALA A 121 13.84 -15.23 -24.50
N LEU A 122 12.61 -15.05 -24.01
CA LEU A 122 12.24 -13.93 -23.14
C LEU A 122 12.97 -14.00 -21.79
N ASP A 123 13.12 -15.18 -21.20
CA ASP A 123 13.90 -15.38 -19.96
C ASP A 123 15.39 -15.04 -20.17
N TRP A 124 15.96 -15.44 -21.32
CA TRP A 124 17.32 -15.09 -21.68
C TRP A 124 17.49 -13.58 -21.86
N LEU A 125 16.53 -12.90 -22.50
CA LEU A 125 16.51 -11.44 -22.64
C LEU A 125 16.50 -10.75 -21.27
N ASN A 126 15.60 -11.15 -20.37
CA ASN A 126 15.54 -10.65 -18.99
C ASN A 126 16.83 -10.85 -18.18
N THR A 127 17.69 -11.81 -18.59
CA THR A 127 18.99 -12.06 -17.96
C THR A 127 20.12 -11.22 -18.59
N ARG A 128 19.90 -10.68 -19.79
CA ARG A 128 20.91 -9.98 -20.59
C ARG A 128 20.65 -8.49 -20.75
N THR A 129 19.44 -8.03 -20.49
CA THR A 129 19.08 -6.61 -20.41
C THR A 129 19.30 -6.06 -19.00
N ASP A 130 19.25 -4.73 -18.87
CA ASP A 130 19.30 -4.07 -17.56
C ASP A 130 17.90 -3.95 -16.94
N GLU A 131 17.81 -3.28 -15.78
CA GLU A 131 16.53 -3.10 -15.07
C GLU A 131 15.52 -2.20 -15.79
N ASN A 132 15.95 -1.51 -16.86
CA ASN A 132 15.14 -0.63 -17.68
C ASN A 132 14.66 -1.31 -18.97
N THR A 133 14.81 -2.63 -19.11
CA THR A 133 14.13 -3.37 -20.18
C THR A 133 13.70 -4.74 -19.65
N ARG A 134 12.38 -4.92 -19.57
CA ARG A 134 11.73 -6.06 -18.93
C ARG A 134 10.77 -6.71 -19.90
N PHE A 135 10.93 -8.00 -20.11
CA PHE A 135 10.06 -8.80 -20.96
C PHE A 135 9.08 -9.62 -20.12
N PHE A 136 7.82 -9.57 -20.51
CA PHE A 136 6.73 -10.31 -19.90
C PHE A 136 6.03 -11.18 -20.94
N GLY A 137 5.66 -12.39 -20.53
CA GLY A 137 4.87 -13.32 -21.33
C GLY A 137 3.58 -13.65 -20.61
N ILE A 138 2.45 -13.44 -21.27
CA ILE A 138 1.11 -13.65 -20.71
C ILE A 138 0.35 -14.66 -21.55
N GLU A 139 -0.16 -15.71 -20.93
CA GLU A 139 -1.10 -16.61 -21.57
C GLU A 139 -2.54 -16.15 -21.32
N ILE A 140 -3.28 -15.82 -22.38
CA ILE A 140 -4.70 -15.47 -22.33
C ILE A 140 -5.57 -16.68 -22.66
N SER A 141 -6.62 -16.88 -21.85
CA SER A 141 -7.68 -17.83 -22.08
C SER A 141 -9.03 -17.20 -21.76
N ALA A 142 -10.12 -17.79 -22.26
CA ALA A 142 -11.47 -17.41 -21.86
C ALA A 142 -12.09 -18.55 -21.05
N VAL A 143 -12.75 -18.22 -19.94
CA VAL A 143 -13.35 -19.20 -19.04
C VAL A 143 -14.73 -18.75 -18.58
N ARG A 144 -15.59 -19.68 -18.14
CA ARG A 144 -16.88 -19.34 -17.53
C ARG A 144 -17.23 -20.33 -16.43
N ILE A 145 -18.19 -19.94 -15.57
CA ILE A 145 -18.77 -20.84 -14.57
C ILE A 145 -20.26 -20.99 -14.88
N GLY A 146 -20.67 -22.19 -15.27
CA GLY A 146 -22.06 -22.45 -15.66
C GLY A 146 -22.48 -21.61 -16.86
N GLN A 147 -23.50 -20.77 -16.70
CA GLN A 147 -24.05 -19.90 -17.75
C GLN A 147 -23.64 -18.43 -17.61
N SER A 148 -22.55 -18.15 -16.88
CA SER A 148 -22.03 -16.78 -16.78
C SER A 148 -21.53 -16.28 -18.14
N VAL A 149 -21.42 -14.96 -18.26
CA VAL A 149 -20.62 -14.36 -19.33
C VAL A 149 -19.17 -14.88 -19.23
N PRO A 150 -18.48 -15.11 -20.37
CA PRO A 150 -17.08 -15.48 -20.36
C PRO A 150 -16.22 -14.40 -19.69
N ALA A 151 -15.23 -14.84 -18.91
CA ALA A 151 -14.24 -14.00 -18.26
C ALA A 151 -12.85 -14.26 -18.89
N PRO A 152 -12.02 -13.21 -19.05
CA PRO A 152 -10.61 -13.39 -19.40
C PRO A 152 -9.87 -14.06 -18.23
N LEU A 153 -9.00 -15.00 -18.53
CA LEU A 153 -8.04 -15.57 -17.59
C LEU A 153 -6.64 -15.37 -18.16
N MET A 154 -5.87 -14.50 -17.52
CA MET A 154 -4.49 -14.21 -17.88
C MET A 154 -3.54 -14.89 -16.90
N ARG A 155 -2.48 -15.52 -17.42
CA ARG A 155 -1.43 -16.15 -16.61
C ARG A 155 -0.07 -15.59 -17.01
N LEU A 156 0.63 -15.01 -16.05
CA LEU A 156 2.02 -14.62 -16.19
C LEU A 156 2.92 -15.85 -16.27
N VAL A 157 3.49 -16.09 -17.46
CA VAL A 157 4.37 -17.25 -17.73
C VAL A 157 5.85 -16.87 -17.84
N VAL A 158 6.14 -15.61 -18.20
CA VAL A 158 7.50 -15.03 -18.18
C VAL A 158 7.46 -13.69 -17.47
N GLN A 159 8.42 -13.46 -16.58
CA GLN A 159 8.62 -12.19 -15.88
C GLN A 159 10.11 -12.03 -15.52
N PRO A 160 10.59 -10.80 -15.26
CA PRO A 160 11.94 -10.59 -14.74
C PRO A 160 12.16 -11.28 -13.37
N ASN A 161 13.38 -11.75 -13.11
CA ASN A 161 13.71 -12.58 -11.94
C ASN A 161 13.35 -11.94 -10.57
N ASP A 162 13.45 -10.63 -10.43
CA ASP A 162 13.15 -9.91 -9.17
C ASP A 162 11.77 -9.23 -9.16
N TRP A 163 10.94 -9.44 -10.19
CA TRP A 163 9.65 -8.75 -10.35
C TRP A 163 8.70 -8.99 -9.17
N GLY A 164 8.53 -10.24 -8.75
CA GLY A 164 7.64 -10.57 -7.63
C GLY A 164 8.06 -9.96 -6.28
N LYS A 165 9.35 -9.63 -6.08
CA LYS A 165 9.81 -8.90 -4.89
C LYS A 165 9.51 -7.40 -5.03
N ARG A 166 9.72 -6.84 -6.22
CA ARG A 166 9.47 -5.43 -6.53
C ARG A 166 8.00 -5.07 -6.42
N VAL A 167 7.10 -5.87 -6.98
CA VAL A 167 5.64 -5.66 -6.87
C VAL A 167 5.21 -5.64 -5.40
N ARG A 168 5.70 -6.56 -4.57
CA ARG A 168 5.37 -6.57 -3.13
C ARG A 168 5.91 -5.35 -2.39
N ALA A 169 7.09 -4.85 -2.77
CA ALA A 169 7.66 -3.63 -2.19
C ALA A 169 6.86 -2.39 -2.62
N SER A 170 6.49 -2.27 -3.89
CA SER A 170 5.72 -1.12 -4.38
C SER A 170 4.30 -1.06 -3.81
N THR A 171 3.60 -2.19 -3.67
CA THR A 171 2.28 -2.21 -3.00
C THR A 171 2.39 -1.79 -1.53
N HIS A 172 3.46 -2.22 -0.85
CA HIS A 172 3.71 -1.81 0.54
C HIS A 172 4.03 -0.31 0.64
N ASP A 173 4.80 0.24 -0.29
CA ASP A 173 5.18 1.65 -0.30
C ASP A 173 3.99 2.56 -0.67
N ALA A 174 3.12 2.15 -1.60
CA ALA A 174 1.89 2.85 -1.94
C ALA A 174 0.87 2.84 -0.78
N ALA A 175 0.69 1.70 -0.11
CA ALA A 175 -0.15 1.62 1.09
C ALA A 175 0.42 2.48 2.24
N THR A 176 1.74 2.52 2.38
CA THR A 176 2.44 3.35 3.35
C THR A 176 2.30 4.84 3.04
N SER A 177 2.35 5.24 1.76
CA SER A 177 2.21 6.63 1.33
C SER A 177 0.79 7.16 1.60
N GLY A 178 -0.25 6.38 1.31
CA GLY A 178 -1.64 6.73 1.62
C GLY A 178 -1.88 6.87 3.13
N ARG A 179 -1.35 5.95 3.93
CA ARG A 179 -1.47 6.01 5.40
C ARG A 179 -0.68 7.20 5.99
N ASN A 180 0.47 7.52 5.42
CA ASN A 180 1.28 8.68 5.79
C ASN A 180 0.58 10.02 5.49
N GLN A 181 -0.09 10.12 4.35
CA GLN A 181 -0.91 11.29 4.02
C GLN A 181 -2.11 11.44 4.97
N ALA A 182 -2.72 10.31 5.36
CA ALA A 182 -3.78 10.28 6.35
C ALA A 182 -3.28 10.81 7.71
N TYR A 183 -2.12 10.37 8.19
CA TYR A 183 -1.51 10.91 9.41
C TYR A 183 -1.25 12.41 9.33
N GLN A 184 -0.68 12.89 8.24
CA GLN A 184 -0.41 14.32 8.07
C GLN A 184 -1.69 15.16 8.16
N SER A 185 -2.76 14.69 7.53
CA SER A 185 -4.08 15.34 7.53
C SER A 185 -4.70 15.33 8.93
N PHE A 186 -4.67 14.19 9.61
CA PHE A 186 -5.17 14.05 10.97
C PHE A 186 -4.44 14.99 11.94
N TRP A 187 -3.10 15.03 11.92
CA TRP A 187 -2.35 15.90 12.81
C TRP A 187 -2.58 17.37 12.52
N THR A 188 -2.77 17.74 11.26
CA THR A 188 -3.13 19.12 10.90
C THR A 188 -4.46 19.52 11.55
N MET A 189 -5.46 18.64 11.50
CA MET A 189 -6.75 18.86 12.16
C MET A 189 -6.63 18.91 13.70
N PHE A 190 -5.84 18.02 14.31
CA PHE A 190 -5.57 18.04 15.75
C PHE A 190 -4.91 19.35 16.21
N LEU A 191 -3.92 19.84 15.47
CA LEU A 191 -3.24 21.11 15.77
C LEU A 191 -4.18 22.31 15.60
N ALA A 192 -5.03 22.30 14.57
CA ALA A 192 -6.05 23.32 14.39
C ALA A 192 -7.01 23.37 15.60
N ALA A 193 -7.45 22.22 16.10
CA ALA A 193 -8.30 22.15 17.29
C ALA A 193 -7.59 22.67 18.56
N ILE A 194 -6.29 22.39 18.75
CA ILE A 194 -5.48 22.95 19.83
C ILE A 194 -5.44 24.49 19.76
N GLN A 195 -5.23 25.04 18.55
CA GLN A 195 -5.15 26.49 18.34
C GLN A 195 -6.50 27.18 18.55
N GLN A 196 -7.57 26.61 18.00
CA GLN A 196 -8.94 27.12 18.19
C GLN A 196 -9.34 27.18 19.66
N ARG A 197 -8.89 26.21 20.47
CA ARG A 197 -9.13 26.15 21.92
C ARG A 197 -8.13 26.94 22.76
N GLN A 198 -7.14 27.57 22.14
CA GLN A 198 -6.10 28.35 22.81
C GLN A 198 -5.37 27.59 23.93
N LEU A 199 -5.13 26.28 23.75
CA LEU A 199 -4.54 25.43 24.80
C LEU A 199 -3.04 25.70 25.06
N GLN A 200 -2.39 26.48 24.19
CA GLN A 200 -0.97 26.88 24.29
C GLN A 200 0.03 25.72 24.43
N TRP A 201 -0.31 24.51 23.95
CA TRP A 201 0.59 23.35 24.03
C TRP A 201 1.72 23.38 23.01
N THR A 202 1.49 24.01 21.85
CA THR A 202 2.45 24.13 20.76
C THR A 202 2.11 25.35 19.90
N THR A 203 3.12 25.92 19.24
CA THR A 203 2.95 26.94 18.21
C THR A 203 2.94 26.36 16.79
N SER A 204 3.24 25.06 16.64
CA SER A 204 3.22 24.38 15.35
C SER A 204 1.79 24.24 14.82
N SER A 205 1.62 24.49 13.52
CA SER A 205 0.42 24.15 12.75
C SER A 205 0.66 23.01 11.76
N LYS A 206 1.90 22.47 11.71
CA LYS A 206 2.31 21.50 10.70
C LYS A 206 2.06 20.08 11.18
N GLY A 207 1.13 19.38 10.54
CA GLY A 207 1.02 17.92 10.61
C GLY A 207 2.18 17.25 9.87
N TYR A 208 2.60 16.07 10.36
CA TYR A 208 3.69 15.30 9.76
C TYR A 208 3.20 13.90 9.31
N PRO A 209 3.80 13.31 8.28
CA PRO A 209 3.40 12.00 7.75
C PRO A 209 3.94 10.84 8.61
N GLN A 210 3.55 10.78 9.88
CA GLN A 210 4.04 9.82 10.86
C GLN A 210 2.96 9.48 11.87
N ASN A 211 3.01 8.31 12.50
CA ASN A 211 1.94 7.83 13.37
C ASN A 211 1.97 8.39 14.80
N TRP A 212 2.84 9.35 15.12
CA TRP A 212 2.89 10.04 16.42
C TRP A 212 3.05 11.55 16.25
N TYR A 213 2.64 12.31 17.25
CA TYR A 213 2.91 13.73 17.35
C TYR A 213 3.39 14.09 18.76
N SER A 214 4.62 14.60 18.86
CA SER A 214 5.20 15.04 20.12
C SER A 214 4.82 16.49 20.42
N LEU A 215 4.37 16.74 21.65
CA LEU A 215 4.07 18.05 22.20
C LEU A 215 5.15 18.45 23.23
N PRO A 216 5.58 19.72 23.23
CA PRO A 216 6.53 20.24 24.21
C PRO A 216 6.07 20.00 25.66
N SER A 217 7.02 19.59 26.49
CA SER A 217 6.88 19.47 27.94
C SER A 217 7.53 20.65 28.68
N GLY A 218 8.43 21.38 28.03
CA GLY A 218 9.32 22.37 28.65
C GLY A 218 10.54 21.77 29.36
N MET A 219 10.75 20.45 29.28
CA MET A 219 11.82 19.74 29.97
C MET A 219 12.61 18.81 29.04
N SER A 220 13.94 18.83 29.16
CA SER A 220 14.80 17.96 28.36
C SER A 220 14.63 16.47 28.69
N GLY A 221 14.52 15.66 27.64
CA GLY A 221 14.35 14.21 27.75
C GLY A 221 12.96 13.77 28.22
N VAL A 222 11.97 14.66 28.24
CA VAL A 222 10.56 14.35 28.54
C VAL A 222 9.67 15.02 27.50
N SER A 223 8.67 14.34 26.97
CA SER A 223 7.68 14.94 26.06
C SER A 223 6.29 14.41 26.34
N TYR A 224 5.27 15.22 26.04
CA TYR A 224 3.93 14.69 25.84
C TYR A 224 3.84 14.17 24.40
N ALA A 225 3.07 13.12 24.15
CA ALA A 225 2.83 12.65 22.79
C ALA A 225 1.43 12.06 22.59
N CYS A 226 0.96 12.11 21.35
CA CYS A 226 -0.25 11.46 20.88
C CYS A 226 0.13 10.50 19.75
N THR A 227 -0.28 9.24 19.82
CA THR A 227 0.21 8.20 18.90
C THR A 227 -0.92 7.29 18.42
N PHE A 228 -0.86 6.89 17.15
CA PHE A 228 -1.58 5.73 16.60
C PHE A 228 -0.65 4.53 16.65
N GLY A 229 -0.83 3.68 17.67
CA GLY A 229 -0.05 2.46 17.88
C GLY A 229 -0.80 1.20 17.46
N ARG A 230 -0.17 0.05 17.70
CA ARG A 230 -0.80 -1.27 17.44
C ARG A 230 -2.03 -1.53 18.31
N ALA A 231 -2.08 -0.95 19.51
CA ALA A 231 -3.18 -1.08 20.45
C ALA A 231 -4.25 0.02 20.28
N GLY A 232 -4.19 0.79 19.20
CA GLY A 232 -5.04 1.95 18.96
C GLY A 232 -4.37 3.27 19.30
N LEU A 233 -5.16 4.25 19.75
CA LEU A 233 -4.72 5.59 20.12
C LEU A 233 -4.06 5.59 21.49
N SER A 234 -3.03 6.42 21.67
CA SER A 234 -2.41 6.61 22.98
C SER A 234 -2.02 8.05 23.25
N SER A 235 -2.39 8.55 24.43
CA SER A 235 -1.92 9.83 24.98
C SER A 235 -0.89 9.55 26.05
N GLU A 236 0.35 10.00 25.87
CA GLU A 236 1.50 9.53 26.66
C GLU A 236 2.40 10.65 27.19
N ILE A 237 3.06 10.38 28.31
CA ILE A 237 4.33 11.02 28.71
C ILE A 237 5.44 10.07 28.30
N PHE A 238 6.37 10.55 27.49
CA PHE A 238 7.50 9.80 26.98
C PHE A 238 8.81 10.32 27.58
N PHE A 239 9.61 9.41 28.14
CA PHE A 239 10.92 9.70 28.72
C PHE A 239 12.01 9.17 27.78
N GLN A 240 12.92 10.05 27.36
CA GLN A 240 13.93 9.75 26.33
C GLN A 240 15.27 10.40 26.63
N HIS A 241 15.69 10.39 27.89
CA HIS A 241 17.02 10.80 28.27
C HIS A 241 18.08 9.85 27.63
N PRO A 242 19.26 10.35 27.23
CA PRO A 242 20.32 9.51 26.67
C PRO A 242 20.83 8.41 27.62
N ASP A 243 20.73 8.65 28.92
CA ASP A 243 21.05 7.69 29.97
C ASP A 243 19.78 6.90 30.39
N PRO A 244 19.73 5.58 30.15
CA PRO A 244 18.60 4.73 30.52
C PRO A 244 18.30 4.74 32.02
N ALA A 245 19.31 4.82 32.89
CA ALA A 245 19.11 4.81 34.34
C ALA A 245 18.31 6.05 34.80
N VAL A 246 18.50 7.18 34.12
CA VAL A 246 17.70 8.39 34.34
C VAL A 246 16.25 8.17 33.91
N ASN A 247 16.00 7.48 32.81
CA ASN A 247 14.63 7.18 32.37
C ASN A 247 13.92 6.25 33.37
N ASP A 248 14.59 5.20 33.84
CA ASP A 248 14.03 4.25 34.81
C ASP A 248 13.66 4.97 36.12
N ALA A 249 14.55 5.83 36.63
CA ALA A 249 14.31 6.60 37.85
C ALA A 249 13.12 7.57 37.68
N ARG A 250 13.10 8.35 36.58
CA ARG A 250 12.00 9.29 36.28
C ARG A 250 10.67 8.58 36.12
N PHE A 251 10.67 7.42 35.48
CA PHE A 251 9.49 6.60 35.25
C PHE A 251 8.92 6.02 36.56
N ALA A 252 9.78 5.44 37.40
CA ALA A 252 9.35 4.91 38.70
C ALA A 252 8.77 6.01 39.60
N ALA A 253 9.41 7.18 39.65
CA ALA A 253 8.91 8.34 40.38
C ALA A 253 7.54 8.79 39.83
N ALA A 254 7.43 8.95 38.50
CA ALA A 254 6.19 9.38 37.86
C ALA A 254 5.05 8.37 38.05
N GLN A 255 5.33 7.07 37.98
CA GLN A 255 4.36 6.02 38.24
C GLN A 255 3.79 6.13 39.65
N SER A 256 4.66 6.19 40.67
CA SER A 256 4.23 6.28 42.07
C SER A 256 3.34 7.48 42.38
N LYS A 257 3.50 8.57 41.61
CA LYS A 257 2.78 9.84 41.81
C LYS A 257 1.50 9.96 40.98
N LEU A 258 1.46 9.38 39.77
CA LEU A 258 0.30 9.44 38.88
C LEU A 258 -0.72 8.35 39.16
N GLU A 259 -0.27 7.13 39.44
CA GLU A 259 -1.15 5.97 39.65
C GLU A 259 -2.28 6.21 40.68
N PRO A 260 -2.05 6.85 41.85
CA PRO A 260 -3.12 7.08 42.82
C PRO A 260 -4.06 8.25 42.49
N VAL A 261 -3.69 9.15 41.58
CA VAL A 261 -4.43 10.39 41.32
C VAL A 261 -5.03 10.48 39.91
N TYR A 262 -4.63 9.60 38.99
CA TYR A 262 -5.11 9.64 37.62
C TYR A 262 -6.54 9.10 37.53
N PRO A 263 -7.48 9.82 36.90
CA PRO A 263 -8.90 9.45 36.90
C PRO A 263 -9.25 8.29 35.95
N ALA A 264 -8.28 7.75 35.21
CA ALA A 264 -8.47 6.65 34.25
C ALA A 264 -7.35 5.60 34.42
N THR A 265 -7.38 4.54 33.62
CA THR A 265 -6.32 3.51 33.65
C THR A 265 -5.10 3.97 32.84
N LEU A 266 -3.94 4.02 33.49
CA LEU A 266 -2.65 4.22 32.84
C LEU A 266 -1.94 2.89 32.63
N SER A 267 -1.31 2.76 31.47
CA SER A 267 -0.31 1.73 31.19
C SER A 267 1.07 2.27 31.51
N PHE A 268 1.85 1.48 32.22
CA PHE A 268 3.22 1.79 32.63
C PHE A 268 4.17 0.88 31.85
N GLU A 269 4.86 1.44 30.85
CA GLU A 269 5.67 0.66 29.90
C GLU A 269 7.14 1.08 29.94
N PRO A 270 8.03 0.29 30.56
CA PRO A 270 9.46 0.55 30.56
C PRO A 270 10.12 0.34 29.18
N LEU A 271 9.41 -0.30 28.22
CA LEU A 271 9.87 -0.59 26.85
C LEU A 271 11.26 -1.25 26.79
N THR A 272 11.45 -2.35 27.53
CA THR A 272 12.71 -3.09 27.64
C THR A 272 13.38 -3.32 26.27
N GLY A 273 14.62 -2.86 26.11
CA GLY A 273 15.38 -2.94 24.85
C GLY A 273 15.25 -1.72 23.93
N ARG A 274 14.45 -0.71 24.29
CA ARG A 274 14.39 0.61 23.62
C ARG A 274 14.97 1.71 24.52
N LYS A 275 15.34 2.85 23.94
CA LYS A 275 16.02 3.95 24.64
C LYS A 275 15.17 4.73 25.65
N GLY A 276 13.86 4.53 25.68
CA GLY A 276 12.94 5.34 26.49
C GLY A 276 11.82 4.50 27.05
N CYS A 277 11.08 5.06 28.00
CA CYS A 277 9.92 4.45 28.65
C CYS A 277 8.72 5.41 28.57
N ARG A 278 7.50 4.91 28.78
CA ARG A 278 6.29 5.70 28.63
C ARG A 278 5.19 5.35 29.61
N ILE A 279 4.42 6.36 29.96
CA ILE A 279 3.17 6.23 30.72
C ILE A 279 2.05 6.71 29.81
N ALA A 280 1.07 5.85 29.51
CA ALA A 280 0.09 6.11 28.46
C ALA A 280 -1.33 5.74 28.86
N GLU A 281 -2.29 6.54 28.42
CA GLU A 281 -3.71 6.20 28.38
C GLU A 281 -4.05 5.71 26.96
N TYR A 282 -4.78 4.59 26.84
CA TYR A 282 -5.13 3.97 25.57
C TYR A 282 -6.62 4.05 25.26
N ARG A 283 -6.94 4.05 23.96
CA ARG A 283 -8.28 3.84 23.41
C ARG A 283 -8.16 3.14 22.06
N GLU A 284 -9.15 2.34 21.69
CA GLU A 284 -9.25 1.82 20.32
C GLU A 284 -9.38 2.94 19.28
N GLY A 285 -8.75 2.74 18.12
CA GLY A 285 -8.85 3.64 16.98
C GLY A 285 -7.86 3.29 15.89
N ASP A 286 -8.23 3.59 14.64
CA ASP A 286 -7.39 3.39 13.46
C ASP A 286 -7.46 4.61 12.55
N ILE A 287 -6.31 5.03 12.02
CA ILE A 287 -6.21 6.17 11.09
C ILE A 287 -7.02 5.93 9.81
N GLY A 288 -7.23 4.66 9.42
CA GLY A 288 -8.06 4.29 8.27
C GLY A 288 -9.56 4.57 8.45
N ASN A 289 -10.04 4.72 9.69
CA ASN A 289 -11.43 5.09 9.97
C ASN A 289 -11.57 6.62 10.00
N THR A 290 -11.67 7.22 8.81
CA THR A 290 -11.75 8.69 8.64
C THR A 290 -12.97 9.32 9.28
N ASP A 291 -14.10 8.62 9.32
CA ASP A 291 -15.34 9.13 9.92
C ASP A 291 -15.21 9.33 11.44
N GLY A 292 -14.34 8.56 12.10
CA GLY A 292 -14.06 8.66 13.53
C GLY A 292 -13.05 9.75 13.92
N TRP A 293 -12.47 10.47 12.94
CA TRP A 293 -11.35 11.39 13.22
C TRP A 293 -11.71 12.54 14.16
N GLY A 294 -12.93 13.07 14.07
CA GLY A 294 -13.41 14.10 14.99
C GLY A 294 -13.38 13.61 16.44
N ASP A 295 -13.92 12.43 16.69
CA ASP A 295 -13.95 11.80 18.01
C ASP A 295 -12.55 11.46 18.54
N TYR A 296 -11.60 11.14 17.65
CA TYR A 296 -10.22 10.89 18.02
C TYR A 296 -9.51 12.17 18.45
N VAL A 297 -9.75 13.29 17.75
CA VAL A 297 -9.23 14.61 18.15
C VAL A 297 -9.75 15.00 19.53
N GLU A 298 -11.05 14.87 19.76
CA GLU A 298 -11.66 15.17 21.07
C GLU A 298 -11.04 14.33 22.18
N TRP A 299 -10.85 13.03 21.92
CA TRP A 299 -10.26 12.14 22.89
C TRP A 299 -8.79 12.46 23.17
N PHE A 300 -7.97 12.73 22.15
CA PHE A 300 -6.57 13.13 22.37
C PHE A 300 -6.47 14.40 23.21
N ILE A 301 -7.32 15.40 22.93
CA ILE A 301 -7.35 16.64 23.71
C ILE A 301 -7.77 16.34 25.16
N ALA A 302 -8.84 15.58 25.36
CA ALA A 302 -9.32 15.26 26.70
C ALA A 302 -8.30 14.44 27.51
N ALA A 303 -7.64 13.47 26.88
CA ALA A 303 -6.60 12.65 27.51
C ALA A 303 -5.35 13.48 27.85
N GLN A 304 -4.89 14.36 26.95
CA GLN A 304 -3.78 15.28 27.24
C GLN A 304 -4.11 16.28 28.35
N LEU A 305 -5.35 16.76 28.43
CA LEU A 305 -5.81 17.60 29.54
C LEU A 305 -5.75 16.86 30.88
N ARG A 306 -6.29 15.63 30.94
CA ARG A 306 -6.22 14.79 32.16
C ARG A 306 -4.77 14.57 32.59
N LEU A 307 -3.91 14.21 31.64
CA LEU A 307 -2.48 13.97 31.87
C LEU A 307 -1.80 15.22 32.43
N ARG A 308 -1.97 16.37 31.79
CA ARG A 308 -1.37 17.64 32.26
C ARG A 308 -1.93 18.09 33.61
N GLN A 309 -3.21 17.87 33.89
CA GLN A 309 -3.83 18.17 35.18
C GLN A 309 -3.27 17.29 36.30
N ALA A 310 -3.12 15.98 36.06
CA ALA A 310 -2.51 15.07 37.03
C ALA A 310 -1.04 15.42 37.31
N VAL A 311 -0.28 15.79 36.27
CA VAL A 311 1.09 16.29 36.42
C VAL A 311 1.14 17.58 37.23
N ALA A 312 0.22 18.52 36.99
CA ALA A 312 0.14 19.76 37.76
C ALA A 312 -0.21 19.49 39.23
N ALA A 313 -1.15 18.58 39.51
CA ALA A 313 -1.52 18.16 40.86
C ALA A 313 -0.35 17.50 41.62
N ALA A 314 0.55 16.82 40.90
CA ALA A 314 1.78 16.25 41.43
C ALA A 314 2.91 17.28 41.66
N GLY A 315 2.65 18.59 41.47
CA GLY A 315 3.64 19.66 41.62
C GLY A 315 4.41 19.99 40.33
N GLY A 316 3.91 19.57 39.17
CA GLY A 316 4.53 19.77 37.86
C GLY A 316 5.57 18.71 37.50
N LEU A 317 6.10 18.77 36.28
CA LEU A 317 7.07 17.78 35.78
C LEU A 317 8.32 17.62 36.65
N PRO A 318 8.96 18.68 37.20
CA PRO A 318 10.13 18.52 38.05
C PRO A 318 9.84 17.70 39.31
N SER A 319 8.70 17.97 39.96
CA SER A 319 8.25 17.22 41.13
C SER A 319 7.82 15.80 40.75
N LEU A 320 7.22 15.61 39.59
CA LEU A 320 6.75 14.30 39.14
C LEU A 320 7.89 13.28 39.02
N ILE A 321 9.05 13.71 38.53
CA ILE A 321 10.15 12.83 38.16
C ILE A 321 11.31 12.78 39.17
N SER A 322 11.20 13.56 40.26
CA SER A 322 12.16 13.61 41.37
C SER A 322 11.84 12.59 42.46
#